data_AF-A0A3B9L8P2-F1
#
_entry.id   AF-A0A3B9L8P2-F1
#
_cell.length_a   1.000
_cell.length_b   1.000
_cell.length_c   1.000
_cell.angle_alpha   90.00
_cell.angle_beta   90.00
_cell.angle_gamma   90.00
#
_symmetry.space_group_name_H-M   'P 1'
#
loop_
_entity.id
_entity.type
_entity.pdbx_description
1 polymer ?
#
loop_
_entity_poly.entity_id
_entity_poly.type
_entity_poly.pdbx_seq_one_letter_code
_entity_poly.pdbx_strand_id
1 'polypeptide(L)'
;MSLALEIVLKYKSFACAGSAIQALISGHASFQNLEVGVYCESLLMPINEAITLIEQQSSPSAYLCNKNGKINYADILTYHFSRIDVIGLIANESEAELWLQGLLFDNRFIQARLFETEYDFWQNAHEPAQYQCAGRSLEGLLVKPNGLPSTPEQFVIDTSQNPGRYSLKRGYIESVGSPMWLSRQFFEMTNANPEKLNNFDWLEVSNINKRVIKIRNRDGIFISDRGVQAIHQNTLRKALFEA
;
A
#
# COMPACT_ATOMS: atom_id res chain seq x y z
N MET A 1 12.74 -6.90 -9.83
CA MET A 1 11.77 -6.93 -8.74
C MET A 1 11.66 -5.51 -8.21
N SER A 2 10.48 -4.92 -8.28
CA SER A 2 10.24 -3.54 -7.85
C SER A 2 9.34 -3.58 -6.62
N LEU A 3 9.75 -2.89 -5.55
CA LEU A 3 8.98 -2.85 -4.31
C LEU A 3 8.26 -1.51 -4.18
N ALA A 4 7.12 -1.57 -3.51
CA ALA A 4 6.39 -0.38 -3.08
C ALA A 4 5.90 -0.54 -1.64
N LEU A 5 5.80 0.60 -0.97
CA LEU A 5 5.25 0.73 0.37
C LEU A 5 3.95 1.50 0.29
N GLU A 6 2.86 0.83 0.68
CA GLU A 6 1.54 1.42 0.86
C GLU A 6 1.36 1.73 2.34
N ILE A 7 0.98 2.97 2.64
CA ILE A 7 0.78 3.48 4.01
C ILE A 7 -0.62 4.07 4.08
N VAL A 8 -1.36 3.69 5.11
CA VAL A 8 -2.69 4.21 5.40
C VAL A 8 -2.64 5.02 6.68
N LEU A 9 -3.22 6.21 6.62
CA LEU A 9 -3.29 7.19 7.68
C LEU A 9 -4.76 7.53 7.96
N LYS A 10 -5.03 8.03 9.16
CA LYS A 10 -6.33 8.61 9.52
C LYS A 10 -6.71 9.69 8.51
N TYR A 11 -7.97 9.68 8.10
CA TYR A 11 -8.52 10.65 7.16
C TYR A 11 -8.31 12.09 7.62
N LYS A 12 -7.79 12.94 6.72
CA LYS A 12 -7.60 14.39 6.96
C LYS A 12 -6.94 14.71 8.30
N SER A 13 -6.02 13.84 8.73
CA SER A 13 -5.32 13.98 10.00
C SER A 13 -4.05 14.83 9.90
N PHE A 14 -3.67 15.19 8.67
CA PHE A 14 -2.65 16.16 8.35
C PHE A 14 -3.31 17.42 7.79
N ALA A 15 -2.68 18.58 7.99
CA ALA A 15 -3.23 19.86 7.53
C ALA A 15 -3.36 19.90 6.00
N CYS A 16 -2.41 19.26 5.31
CA CYS A 16 -2.35 19.12 3.87
C CYS A 16 -1.41 17.96 3.48
N ALA A 17 -1.37 17.63 2.19
CA ALA A 17 -0.48 16.61 1.65
C ALA A 17 1.01 16.87 1.95
N GLY A 18 1.44 18.13 1.92
CA GLY A 18 2.83 18.52 2.20
C GLY A 18 3.27 18.13 3.61
N SER A 19 2.44 18.42 4.62
CA SER A 19 2.72 18.04 6.01
C SER A 19 2.77 16.52 6.24
N ALA A 20 1.99 15.74 5.47
CA ALA A 20 2.04 14.28 5.53
C ALA A 20 3.32 13.72 4.91
N ILE A 21 3.74 14.27 3.77
CA ILE A 21 5.00 13.93 3.11
C ILE A 21 6.19 14.35 3.98
N GLN A 22 6.13 15.52 4.62
CA GLN A 22 7.16 15.99 5.54
C GLN A 22 7.36 15.03 6.72
N ALA A 23 6.27 14.53 7.30
CA ALA A 23 6.32 13.54 8.36
C ALA A 23 6.94 12.22 7.88
N LEU A 24 6.57 11.75 6.68
CA LEU A 24 7.16 10.57 6.05
C LEU A 24 8.69 10.71 5.89
N ILE A 25 9.17 11.80 5.30
CA ILE A 25 10.60 11.95 4.97
C ILE A 25 11.47 12.35 6.16
N SER A 26 10.87 12.79 7.28
CA SER A 26 11.60 13.22 8.47
C SER A 26 12.52 12.12 9.05
N GLY A 27 12.14 10.85 8.87
CA GLY A 27 12.94 9.68 9.26
C GLY A 27 14.01 9.26 8.24
N HIS A 28 14.03 9.86 7.05
CA HIS A 28 14.84 9.40 5.92
C HIS A 28 15.82 10.47 5.43
N ALA A 29 16.92 10.66 6.17
CA ALA A 29 17.89 11.75 5.95
C ALA A 29 18.44 11.85 4.51
N SER A 30 18.68 10.72 3.84
CA SER A 30 19.16 10.73 2.44
C SER A 30 18.12 11.23 1.44
N PHE A 31 16.83 11.22 1.79
CA PHE A 31 15.76 11.69 0.91
C PHE A 31 15.57 13.22 1.00
N GLN A 32 16.00 13.84 2.10
CA GLN A 32 15.90 15.29 2.32
C GLN A 32 16.76 16.10 1.34
N ASN A 33 17.72 15.46 0.68
CA ASN A 33 18.62 16.08 -0.29
C ASN A 33 18.24 15.78 -1.76
N LEU A 34 17.10 15.14 -2.01
CA LEU A 34 16.70 14.81 -3.36
C LEU A 34 16.02 15.97 -4.05
N GLU A 35 16.26 16.05 -5.35
CA GLU A 35 15.47 16.86 -6.25
C GLU A 35 14.30 16.05 -6.81
N VAL A 36 13.14 16.68 -6.82
CA VAL A 36 11.86 16.08 -7.24
C VAL A 36 11.08 17.07 -8.08
N GLY A 37 10.32 16.55 -9.05
CA GLY A 37 9.27 17.29 -9.72
C GLY A 37 7.95 17.11 -8.98
N VAL A 38 7.13 18.15 -8.95
CA VAL A 38 5.76 18.10 -8.42
C VAL A 38 4.82 17.82 -9.58
N TYR A 39 3.87 16.89 -9.43
CA TYR A 39 2.91 16.51 -10.49
C TYR A 39 3.53 16.12 -11.85
N CYS A 40 4.71 15.48 -11.84
CA CYS A 40 5.47 15.15 -13.05
C CYS A 40 5.90 16.36 -13.89
N GLU A 41 5.95 17.57 -13.33
CA GLU A 41 6.55 18.71 -14.01
C GLU A 41 8.05 18.45 -14.27
N SER A 42 8.53 18.89 -15.43
CA SER A 42 9.90 18.65 -15.89
C SER A 42 10.97 19.34 -15.04
N LEU A 43 10.58 20.32 -14.22
CA LEU A 43 11.48 21.07 -13.36
C LEU A 43 11.66 20.34 -12.03
N LEU A 44 12.88 19.83 -11.81
CA LEU A 44 13.26 19.29 -10.52
C LEU A 44 13.62 20.44 -9.58
N MET A 45 13.20 20.33 -8.32
CA MET A 45 13.52 21.27 -7.25
C MET A 45 13.85 20.51 -5.96
N PRO A 46 14.58 21.11 -5.01
CA PRO A 46 14.81 20.52 -3.71
C PRO A 46 13.50 20.10 -3.03
N ILE A 47 13.47 18.94 -2.40
CA ILE A 47 12.24 18.40 -1.81
C ILE A 47 11.56 19.34 -0.80
N ASN A 48 12.33 20.11 -0.04
CA ASN A 48 11.77 21.07 0.91
C ASN A 48 11.00 22.22 0.20
N GLU A 49 11.48 22.64 -0.97
CA GLU A 49 10.79 23.61 -1.82
C GLU A 49 9.52 22.99 -2.43
N ALA A 50 9.61 21.74 -2.89
CA ALA A 50 8.47 21.00 -3.41
C ALA A 50 7.37 20.80 -2.35
N ILE A 51 7.74 20.47 -1.11
CA ILE A 51 6.82 20.37 0.03
C ILE A 51 6.17 21.73 0.28
N THR A 52 6.96 22.80 0.38
CA THR A 52 6.45 24.16 0.59
C THR A 52 5.42 24.55 -0.49
N LEU A 53 5.69 24.22 -1.76
CA LEU A 53 4.77 24.44 -2.87
C LEU A 53 3.45 23.67 -2.68
N ILE A 54 3.54 22.38 -2.32
CA ILE A 54 2.36 21.54 -2.06
C ILE A 54 1.53 22.10 -0.89
N GLU A 55 2.18 22.58 0.17
CA GLU A 55 1.50 23.16 1.33
C GLU A 55 0.73 24.43 0.95
N GLN A 56 1.33 25.31 0.14
CA GLN A 56 0.70 26.52 -0.36
C GLN A 56 -0.55 26.24 -1.21
N GLN A 57 -0.56 25.14 -1.96
CA GLN A 57 -1.70 24.75 -2.79
C GLN A 57 -2.87 24.16 -1.98
N SER A 58 -2.65 23.73 -0.73
CA SER A 58 -3.68 23.12 0.12
C SER A 58 -4.43 21.95 -0.55
N SER A 59 -3.76 21.22 -1.45
CA SER A 59 -4.35 20.14 -2.22
C SER A 59 -4.61 18.88 -1.37
N PRO A 60 -5.74 18.17 -1.56
CA PRO A 60 -6.03 16.89 -0.88
C PRO A 60 -5.20 15.72 -1.43
N SER A 61 -4.40 15.95 -2.47
CA SER A 61 -3.49 14.98 -3.06
C SER A 61 -2.21 15.66 -3.50
N ALA A 62 -1.10 14.95 -3.43
CA ALA A 62 0.17 15.43 -3.96
C ALA A 62 0.92 14.28 -4.63
N TYR A 63 1.75 14.66 -5.59
CA TYR A 63 2.57 13.75 -6.35
C TYR A 63 3.97 14.32 -6.46
N LEU A 64 4.96 13.57 -5.99
CA LEU A 64 6.38 13.88 -6.14
C LEU A 64 7.06 12.76 -6.91
N CYS A 65 7.91 13.09 -7.88
CA CYS A 65 8.69 12.08 -8.60
C CYS A 65 10.08 12.54 -8.98
N ASN A 66 10.96 11.59 -9.23
CA ASN A 66 12.19 11.77 -9.97
C ASN A 66 12.44 10.54 -10.86
N LYS A 67 13.62 10.47 -11.47
CA LYS A 67 14.02 9.34 -12.33
C LYS A 67 14.03 7.97 -11.64
N ASN A 68 14.13 7.93 -10.30
CA ASN A 68 14.25 6.69 -9.53
C ASN A 68 12.88 6.19 -9.04
N GLY A 69 11.93 7.09 -8.80
CA GLY A 69 10.63 6.69 -8.28
C GLY A 69 9.74 7.86 -7.89
N LYS A 70 8.70 7.58 -7.12
CA LYS A 70 7.63 8.53 -6.80
C LYS A 70 7.02 8.33 -5.42
N ILE A 71 6.46 9.41 -4.90
CA ILE A 71 5.62 9.45 -3.71
C ILE A 71 4.27 10.02 -4.10
N ASN A 72 3.21 9.30 -3.79
CA ASN A 72 1.84 9.76 -3.97
C ASN A 72 1.21 9.93 -2.60
N TYR A 73 0.54 11.06 -2.36
CA TYR A 73 -0.38 11.25 -1.25
C TYR A 73 -1.78 11.48 -1.80
N ALA A 74 -2.80 10.87 -1.20
CA ALA A 74 -4.19 11.20 -1.50
C ALA A 74 -5.13 10.98 -0.30
N ASP A 75 -6.06 11.91 -0.11
CA ASP A 75 -7.23 11.71 0.72
C ASP A 75 -8.28 10.88 -0.03
N ILE A 76 -8.59 9.70 0.49
CA ILE A 76 -9.59 8.80 -0.11
C ILE A 76 -10.94 9.07 0.56
N LEU A 77 -11.62 10.12 0.10
CA LEU A 77 -12.86 10.64 0.69
C LEU A 77 -13.93 9.55 0.90
N THR A 78 -14.23 8.76 -0.12
CA THR A 78 -15.28 7.72 -0.10
C THR A 78 -15.05 6.69 1.01
N TYR A 79 -13.79 6.39 1.30
CA TYR A 79 -13.40 5.36 2.24
C TYR A 79 -12.85 5.92 3.56
N HIS A 80 -12.83 7.24 3.76
CA HIS A 80 -12.40 7.88 5.00
C HIS A 80 -11.02 7.41 5.51
N PHE A 81 -10.01 7.46 4.64
CA PHE A 81 -8.60 7.38 5.06
C PHE A 81 -7.72 8.21 4.11
N SER A 82 -6.49 8.48 4.52
CA SER A 82 -5.47 9.08 3.65
C SER A 82 -4.41 8.02 3.32
N ARG A 83 -3.84 8.07 2.12
CA ARG A 83 -2.89 7.07 1.61
C ARG A 83 -1.60 7.73 1.17
N ILE A 84 -0.48 7.08 1.49
CA ILE A 84 0.82 7.38 0.90
C ILE A 84 1.32 6.12 0.17
N ASP A 85 1.76 6.27 -1.07
CA ASP A 85 2.48 5.24 -1.80
C ASP A 85 3.90 5.70 -2.09
N VAL A 86 4.89 4.89 -1.73
CA VAL A 86 6.29 5.08 -2.10
C VAL A 86 6.67 3.98 -3.09
N ILE A 87 6.97 4.35 -4.33
CA ILE A 87 7.16 3.41 -5.45
C ILE A 87 8.51 3.65 -6.11
N GLY A 88 9.31 2.58 -6.29
CA GLY A 88 10.62 2.65 -6.95
C GLY A 88 11.75 3.24 -6.08
N LEU A 89 11.43 3.68 -4.86
CA LEU A 89 12.38 4.28 -3.91
C LEU A 89 12.71 3.35 -2.74
N ILE A 90 12.38 2.06 -2.86
CA ILE A 90 12.55 1.05 -1.81
C ILE A 90 13.20 -0.18 -2.43
N ALA A 91 14.41 -0.50 -1.97
CA ALA A 91 15.16 -1.67 -2.37
C ALA A 91 14.87 -2.89 -1.51
N ASN A 92 14.50 -2.69 -0.23
CA ASN A 92 14.27 -3.77 0.73
C ASN A 92 13.44 -3.33 1.94
N GLU A 93 13.14 -4.28 2.82
CA GLU A 93 12.41 -4.07 4.07
C GLU A 93 13.07 -3.05 5.01
N SER A 94 14.39 -3.07 5.17
CA SER A 94 15.07 -2.11 6.05
C SER A 94 14.93 -0.67 5.55
N GLU A 95 14.97 -0.46 4.23
CA GLU A 95 14.71 0.85 3.64
C GLU A 95 13.25 1.27 3.84
N ALA A 96 12.28 0.35 3.65
CA ALA A 96 10.88 0.61 3.96
C ALA A 96 10.67 1.04 5.43
N GLU A 97 11.43 0.47 6.37
CA GLU A 97 11.37 0.89 7.77
C GLU A 97 11.86 2.32 7.98
N LEU A 98 12.94 2.75 7.31
CA LEU A 98 13.42 4.14 7.37
C LEU A 98 12.33 5.13 6.94
N TRP A 99 11.62 4.80 5.85
CA TRP A 99 10.47 5.58 5.39
C TRP A 99 9.34 5.67 6.42
N LEU A 100 9.10 4.59 7.15
CA LEU A 100 8.02 4.50 8.14
C LEU A 100 8.36 5.15 9.49
N GLN A 101 9.65 5.37 9.81
CA GLN A 101 10.07 5.83 11.15
C GLN A 101 9.32 7.06 11.65
N GLY A 102 9.11 8.06 10.78
CA GLY A 102 8.41 9.29 11.12
C GLY A 102 6.91 9.10 11.41
N LEU A 103 6.32 7.98 10.97
CA LEU A 103 4.90 7.69 11.07
C LEU A 103 4.56 6.60 12.10
N LEU A 104 5.46 5.65 12.37
CA LEU A 104 5.19 4.52 13.28
C LEU A 104 4.89 4.94 14.73
N PHE A 105 5.35 6.14 15.12
CA PHE A 105 5.08 6.73 16.44
C PHE A 105 3.97 7.78 16.40
N ASP A 106 3.39 8.04 15.23
CA ASP A 106 2.29 8.96 15.06
C ASP A 106 0.95 8.28 15.37
N ASN A 107 0.05 8.97 16.07
CA ASN A 107 -1.27 8.42 16.37
C ASN A 107 -2.20 8.40 15.15
N ARG A 108 -1.77 8.93 14.02
CA ARG A 108 -2.48 8.97 12.73
C ARG A 108 -2.18 7.74 11.88
N PHE A 109 -1.15 6.97 12.19
CA PHE A 109 -0.80 5.76 11.46
C PHE A 109 -1.82 4.63 11.68
N ILE A 110 -2.28 4.01 10.58
CA ILE A 110 -3.23 2.89 10.62
C ILE A 110 -2.54 1.58 10.27
N GLN A 111 -2.06 1.46 9.05
CA GLN A 111 -1.38 0.27 8.54
C GLN A 111 -0.34 0.66 7.49
N ALA A 112 0.63 -0.21 7.26
CA ALA A 112 1.44 -0.19 6.06
C ALA A 112 1.77 -1.62 5.60
N ARG A 113 2.07 -1.79 4.32
CA ARG A 113 2.59 -3.03 3.77
C ARG A 113 3.67 -2.77 2.73
N LEU A 114 4.66 -3.65 2.70
CA LEU A 114 5.61 -3.77 1.60
C LEU A 114 5.12 -4.85 0.64
N PHE A 115 5.16 -4.56 -0.66
CA PHE A 115 4.71 -5.49 -1.69
C PHE A 115 5.53 -5.35 -2.98
N GLU A 116 5.49 -6.41 -3.80
CA GLU A 116 6.08 -6.41 -5.14
C GLU A 116 5.07 -5.83 -6.14
N THR A 117 5.47 -4.81 -6.88
CA THR A 117 4.55 -3.97 -7.67
C THR A 117 3.92 -4.69 -8.85
N GLU A 118 4.67 -5.58 -9.53
CA GLU A 118 4.14 -6.32 -10.67
C GLU A 118 3.16 -7.40 -10.18
N TYR A 119 3.52 -8.12 -9.12
CA TYR A 119 2.64 -9.09 -8.49
C TYR A 119 1.32 -8.45 -8.03
N ASP A 120 1.39 -7.35 -7.26
CA ASP A 120 0.20 -6.65 -6.77
C ASP A 120 -0.69 -6.12 -7.90
N PHE A 121 -0.08 -5.58 -8.96
CA PHE A 121 -0.81 -5.15 -10.15
C PHE A 121 -1.62 -6.30 -10.76
N TRP A 122 -0.99 -7.45 -11.03
CA TRP A 122 -1.68 -8.57 -11.67
C TRP A 122 -2.69 -9.29 -10.78
N GLN A 123 -2.53 -9.20 -9.46
CA GLN A 123 -3.52 -9.72 -8.52
C GLN A 123 -4.78 -8.84 -8.46
N ASN A 124 -4.74 -7.62 -9.01
CA ASN A 124 -5.82 -6.64 -8.96
C ASN A 124 -6.23 -6.08 -10.33
N ALA A 125 -5.66 -6.59 -11.42
CA ALA A 125 -6.00 -6.19 -12.78
C ALA A 125 -7.35 -6.80 -13.21
N HIS A 126 -8.31 -5.94 -13.54
CA HIS A 126 -9.66 -6.35 -13.93
C HIS A 126 -9.89 -6.29 -15.44
N GLU A 127 -9.10 -5.50 -16.16
CA GLU A 127 -9.34 -5.21 -17.57
C GLU A 127 -8.64 -6.23 -18.46
N PRO A 128 -9.36 -7.01 -19.29
CA PRO A 128 -8.72 -7.98 -20.20
C PRO A 128 -7.69 -7.35 -21.15
N ALA A 129 -7.92 -6.09 -21.54
CA ALA A 129 -6.98 -5.33 -22.37
C ALA A 129 -5.59 -5.17 -21.73
N GLN A 130 -5.50 -5.05 -20.40
CA GLN A 130 -4.21 -4.96 -19.71
C GLN A 130 -3.36 -6.22 -19.91
N TYR A 131 -3.98 -7.40 -19.85
CA TYR A 131 -3.31 -8.68 -20.08
C TYR A 131 -2.87 -8.82 -21.54
N GLN A 132 -3.75 -8.49 -22.49
CA GLN A 132 -3.46 -8.56 -23.92
C GLN A 132 -2.30 -7.65 -24.32
N CYS A 133 -2.32 -6.39 -23.88
CA CYS A 133 -1.23 -5.44 -24.13
C CYS A 133 0.10 -5.89 -23.51
N ALA A 134 0.05 -6.64 -22.40
CA ALA A 134 1.23 -7.23 -21.76
C ALA A 134 1.64 -8.61 -22.32
N GLY A 135 0.94 -9.12 -23.34
CA GLY A 135 1.20 -10.45 -23.91
C GLY A 135 0.91 -11.61 -22.94
N ARG A 136 0.06 -11.40 -21.92
CA ARG A 136 -0.33 -12.42 -20.94
C ARG A 136 -1.60 -13.14 -21.38
N SER A 137 -1.63 -14.46 -21.18
CA SER A 137 -2.81 -15.28 -21.48
C SER A 137 -3.96 -14.96 -20.53
N LEU A 138 -5.18 -14.99 -21.07
CA LEU A 138 -6.42 -14.94 -20.31
C LEU A 138 -6.93 -16.35 -19.91
N GLU A 139 -6.28 -17.39 -20.41
CA GLU A 139 -6.70 -18.78 -20.19
C GLU A 139 -6.62 -19.14 -18.70
N GLY A 140 -7.72 -19.70 -18.18
CA GLY A 140 -7.84 -20.11 -16.78
C GLY A 140 -8.13 -18.98 -15.79
N LEU A 141 -8.27 -17.73 -16.25
CA LEU A 141 -8.75 -16.63 -15.40
C LEU A 141 -10.26 -16.69 -15.23
N LEU A 142 -10.72 -16.43 -14.00
CA LEU A 142 -12.14 -16.26 -13.73
C LEU A 142 -12.62 -14.94 -14.34
N VAL A 143 -13.82 -14.95 -14.91
CA VAL A 143 -14.44 -13.78 -15.53
C VAL A 143 -15.84 -13.56 -14.96
N LYS A 144 -16.27 -12.30 -14.89
CA LYS A 144 -17.63 -11.92 -14.50
C LYS A 144 -18.17 -10.79 -15.39
N PRO A 145 -19.51 -10.62 -15.50
CA PRO A 145 -20.09 -9.50 -16.23
C PRO A 145 -19.62 -8.14 -15.66
N ASN A 146 -19.39 -7.15 -16.52
CA ASN A 146 -18.96 -5.80 -16.11
C ASN A 146 -20.07 -4.96 -15.41
N GLY A 147 -21.31 -5.46 -15.37
CA GLY A 147 -22.43 -4.81 -14.68
C GLY A 147 -22.97 -3.55 -15.40
N LEU A 148 -22.51 -3.24 -16.61
CA LEU A 148 -23.00 -2.09 -17.37
C LEU A 148 -24.25 -2.47 -18.16
N PRO A 149 -25.38 -1.76 -17.97
CA PRO A 149 -26.54 -1.95 -18.82
C PRO A 149 -26.19 -1.39 -20.21
N SER A 150 -26.26 -2.22 -21.26
CA SER A 150 -26.34 -1.82 -22.70
C SER A 150 -25.10 -1.81 -23.62
N THR A 151 -23.98 -2.48 -23.31
CA THR A 151 -22.94 -2.78 -24.32
C THR A 151 -22.79 -4.28 -24.58
N PRO A 152 -22.34 -4.72 -25.77
CA PRO A 152 -22.09 -6.15 -26.03
C PRO A 152 -21.16 -6.70 -24.95
N GLU A 153 -21.55 -7.84 -24.38
CA GLU A 153 -21.02 -8.50 -23.17
C GLU A 153 -19.50 -8.33 -22.98
N GLN A 154 -19.11 -7.22 -22.34
CA GLN A 154 -17.74 -7.02 -21.88
C GLN A 154 -17.63 -7.69 -20.50
N PHE A 155 -16.79 -8.71 -20.42
CA PHE A 155 -16.42 -9.36 -19.18
C PHE A 155 -15.23 -8.63 -18.55
N VAL A 156 -15.17 -8.64 -17.22
CA VAL A 156 -13.98 -8.25 -16.45
C VAL A 156 -13.37 -9.48 -15.81
N ILE A 157 -12.06 -9.44 -15.58
CA ILE A 157 -11.35 -10.45 -14.80
C ILE A 157 -11.82 -10.37 -13.35
N ASP A 158 -12.25 -11.50 -12.81
CA ASP A 158 -12.65 -11.59 -11.41
C ASP A 158 -11.43 -11.91 -10.53
N THR A 159 -10.93 -10.89 -9.84
CA THR A 159 -9.83 -11.00 -8.88
C THR A 159 -10.31 -11.23 -7.45
N SER A 160 -11.62 -11.42 -7.23
CA SER A 160 -12.21 -11.54 -5.89
C SER A 160 -11.63 -12.68 -5.05
N GLN A 161 -11.06 -13.70 -5.70
CA GLN A 161 -10.44 -14.85 -5.06
C GLN A 161 -8.91 -14.83 -5.10
N ASN A 162 -8.30 -13.79 -5.69
CA ASN A 162 -6.85 -13.70 -5.80
C ASN A 162 -6.21 -13.58 -4.40
N PRO A 163 -5.15 -14.35 -4.10
CA PRO A 163 -4.44 -14.27 -2.83
C PRO A 163 -3.88 -12.87 -2.54
N GLY A 164 -3.35 -12.18 -3.55
CA GLY A 164 -2.77 -10.83 -3.41
C GLY A 164 -3.76 -9.68 -3.65
N ARG A 165 -5.08 -9.95 -3.68
CA ARG A 165 -6.08 -8.91 -3.91
C ARG A 165 -6.09 -7.86 -2.79
N TYR A 166 -6.52 -6.64 -3.11
CA TYR A 166 -6.91 -5.65 -2.12
C TYR A 166 -8.37 -5.21 -2.29
N SER A 167 -8.96 -4.69 -1.21
CA SER A 167 -10.21 -3.93 -1.30
C SER A 167 -10.20 -2.74 -0.37
N LEU A 168 -10.80 -1.63 -0.82
CA LEU A 168 -10.88 -0.42 -0.01
C LEU A 168 -12.05 -0.56 0.98
N LYS A 169 -11.79 -0.28 2.25
CA LYS A 169 -12.77 -0.33 3.34
C LYS A 169 -12.80 1.01 4.05
N ARG A 170 -13.84 1.24 4.83
CA ARG A 170 -13.94 2.49 5.60
C ARG A 170 -12.83 2.54 6.66
N GLY A 171 -11.88 3.46 6.51
CA GLY A 171 -10.77 3.70 7.44
C GLY A 171 -9.50 2.89 7.17
N TYR A 172 -9.53 1.88 6.31
CA TYR A 172 -8.40 0.98 6.08
C TYR A 172 -8.43 0.32 4.69
N ILE A 173 -7.35 -0.36 4.32
CA ILE A 173 -7.28 -1.17 3.10
C ILE A 173 -7.20 -2.63 3.51
N GLU A 174 -8.15 -3.43 3.03
CA GLU A 174 -8.08 -4.88 3.15
C GLU A 174 -7.05 -5.40 2.15
N SER A 175 -5.79 -5.45 2.56
CA SER A 175 -4.68 -5.95 1.77
C SER A 175 -3.76 -6.79 2.65
N VAL A 176 -3.15 -7.81 2.05
CA VAL A 176 -2.13 -8.61 2.72
C VAL A 176 -0.79 -8.38 2.04
N GLY A 177 0.27 -8.28 2.83
CA GLY A 177 1.64 -8.16 2.38
C GLY A 177 2.58 -8.86 3.34
N SER A 178 3.87 -8.80 3.05
CA SER A 178 4.92 -9.24 3.95
C SER A 178 6.17 -8.43 3.64
N PRO A 179 6.69 -7.63 4.58
CA PRO A 179 6.12 -7.30 5.90
C PRO A 179 4.86 -6.41 5.85
N MET A 180 4.14 -6.38 6.97
CA MET A 180 3.11 -5.38 7.28
C MET A 180 3.34 -4.77 8.66
N TRP A 181 2.92 -3.51 8.84
CA TRP A 181 2.93 -2.79 10.10
C TRP A 181 1.50 -2.39 10.43
N LEU A 182 0.99 -2.83 11.58
CA LEU A 182 -0.42 -2.75 11.94
C LEU A 182 -0.56 -2.03 13.29
N SER A 183 -1.27 -0.91 13.30
CA SER A 183 -1.57 -0.19 14.54
C SER A 183 -2.64 -0.90 15.37
N ARG A 184 -2.75 -0.57 16.67
CA ARG A 184 -3.89 -0.98 17.49
C ARG A 184 -5.23 -0.56 16.88
N GLN A 185 -5.28 0.63 16.31
CA GLN A 185 -6.50 1.13 15.68
C GLN A 185 -6.90 0.30 14.45
N PHE A 186 -5.94 -0.24 13.70
CA PHE A 186 -6.24 -1.20 12.65
C PHE A 186 -6.99 -2.41 13.22
N PHE A 187 -6.49 -3.03 14.30
CA PHE A 187 -7.16 -4.17 14.94
C PHE A 187 -8.54 -3.82 15.50
N GLU A 188 -8.72 -2.62 16.05
CA GLU A 188 -10.02 -2.12 16.49
C GLU A 188 -11.02 -1.99 15.32
N MET A 189 -10.56 -1.53 14.16
CA MET A 189 -11.40 -1.37 12.97
C MET A 189 -11.77 -2.68 12.29
N THR A 190 -10.86 -3.66 12.29
CA THR A 190 -11.10 -4.97 11.66
C THR A 190 -11.65 -6.01 12.62
N ASN A 191 -11.76 -5.69 13.92
CA ASN A 191 -12.11 -6.62 14.99
C ASN A 191 -11.16 -7.84 15.09
N ALA A 192 -9.97 -7.77 14.48
CA ALA A 192 -9.02 -8.86 14.51
C ALA A 192 -8.31 -8.95 15.87
N ASN A 193 -8.11 -10.18 16.35
CA ASN A 193 -7.33 -10.41 17.57
C ASN A 193 -5.83 -10.56 17.20
N PRO A 194 -4.96 -9.60 17.57
CA PRO A 194 -3.53 -9.69 17.27
C PRO A 194 -2.85 -10.90 17.91
N GLU A 195 -3.38 -11.44 19.02
CA GLU A 195 -2.81 -12.61 19.69
C GLU A 195 -2.89 -13.87 18.82
N LYS A 196 -3.93 -14.00 17.99
CA LYS A 196 -4.11 -15.13 17.06
C LYS A 196 -2.97 -15.25 16.05
N LEU A 197 -2.27 -14.15 15.76
CA LEU A 197 -1.16 -14.12 14.80
C LEU A 197 0.03 -14.96 15.28
N ASN A 198 0.20 -15.14 16.59
CA ASN A 198 1.26 -15.98 17.16
C ASN A 198 1.03 -17.49 16.96
N ASN A 199 -0.17 -17.89 16.50
CA ASN A 199 -0.48 -19.29 16.22
C ASN A 199 0.07 -19.76 14.86
N PHE A 200 0.61 -18.85 14.04
CA PHE A 200 1.17 -19.16 12.74
C PHE A 200 2.69 -19.31 12.84
N ASP A 201 3.17 -20.53 12.65
CA ASP A 201 4.59 -20.89 12.70
C ASP A 201 5.42 -20.26 11.58
N TRP A 202 4.82 -19.99 10.43
CA TRP A 202 5.44 -19.31 9.29
C TRP A 202 5.45 -17.78 9.40
N LEU A 203 4.79 -17.21 10.41
CA LEU A 203 4.70 -15.77 10.64
C LEU A 203 5.63 -15.34 11.78
N GLU A 204 6.41 -14.30 11.54
CA GLU A 204 7.12 -13.57 12.57
C GLU A 204 6.27 -12.40 13.02
N VAL A 205 6.08 -12.27 14.32
CA VAL A 205 5.31 -11.20 14.94
C VAL A 205 6.23 -10.47 15.92
N SER A 206 6.38 -9.16 15.76
CA SER A 206 7.20 -8.33 16.65
C SER A 206 6.48 -7.04 17.01
N ASN A 207 6.63 -6.61 18.26
CA ASN A 207 6.13 -5.31 18.70
C ASN A 207 7.17 -4.24 18.37
N ILE A 208 6.83 -3.31 17.48
CA ILE A 208 7.69 -2.16 17.16
C ILE A 208 7.64 -1.13 18.28
N ASN A 209 6.43 -0.87 18.78
CA ASN A 209 6.19 -0.04 19.94
C ASN A 209 4.86 -0.47 20.60
N LYS A 210 4.42 0.26 21.63
CA LYS A 210 3.16 -0.06 22.33
C LYS A 210 1.93 -0.09 21.42
N ARG A 211 1.95 0.61 20.27
CA ARG A 211 0.81 0.81 19.37
C ARG A 211 0.92 0.07 18.05
N VAL A 212 2.10 -0.39 17.63
CA VAL A 212 2.32 -0.99 16.30
C VAL A 212 2.96 -2.36 16.42
N ILE A 213 2.33 -3.33 15.76
CA ILE A 213 2.83 -4.68 15.56
C ILE A 213 3.35 -4.78 14.12
N LYS A 214 4.54 -5.35 13.94
CA LYS A 214 5.05 -5.76 12.64
C LYS A 214 4.85 -7.26 12.48
N ILE A 215 4.32 -7.65 11.32
CA ILE A 215 4.24 -9.05 10.92
C ILE A 215 5.01 -9.28 9.63
N ARG A 216 5.63 -10.45 9.52
CA ARG A 216 6.44 -10.83 8.35
C ARG A 216 6.35 -12.32 8.11
N ASN A 217 6.13 -12.73 6.86
CA ASN A 217 6.28 -14.11 6.45
C ASN A 217 7.77 -14.48 6.43
N ARG A 218 8.15 -15.60 7.05
CA ARG A 218 9.56 -16.02 7.19
C ARG A 218 10.28 -16.20 5.85
N ASP A 219 9.54 -16.59 4.82
CA ASP A 219 10.07 -16.78 3.45
C ASP A 219 10.16 -15.48 2.64
N GLY A 220 9.92 -14.32 3.26
CA GLY A 220 10.03 -13.00 2.64
C GLY A 220 8.70 -12.47 2.10
N ILE A 221 8.79 -11.64 1.06
CA ILE A 221 7.66 -10.93 0.43
C ILE A 221 6.81 -11.90 -0.39
N PHE A 222 5.49 -11.69 -0.39
CA PHE A 222 4.59 -12.44 -1.26
C PHE A 222 4.74 -11.98 -2.72
N ILE A 223 5.08 -12.94 -3.59
CA ILE A 223 5.29 -12.75 -5.03
C ILE A 223 4.61 -13.84 -5.88
N SER A 224 3.85 -14.74 -5.24
CA SER A 224 3.15 -15.83 -5.90
C SER A 224 1.75 -16.01 -5.36
N ASP A 225 0.81 -16.25 -6.26
CA ASP A 225 -0.59 -16.60 -6.01
C ASP A 225 -0.84 -18.11 -6.00
N ARG A 226 0.22 -18.92 -5.92
CA ARG A 226 0.14 -20.39 -5.91
C ARG A 226 0.87 -20.99 -4.71
N GLY A 227 0.56 -22.26 -4.44
CA GLY A 227 1.23 -23.06 -3.42
C GLY A 227 1.16 -22.45 -2.02
N VAL A 228 2.26 -22.55 -1.28
CA VAL A 228 2.35 -22.14 0.13
C VAL A 228 2.09 -20.64 0.33
N GLN A 229 2.60 -19.79 -0.56
CA GLN A 229 2.36 -18.34 -0.46
C GLN A 229 0.88 -17.96 -0.60
N ALA A 230 0.15 -18.64 -1.48
CA ALA A 230 -1.30 -18.43 -1.61
C ALA A 230 -2.06 -18.82 -0.33
N ILE A 231 -1.67 -19.94 0.27
CA ILE A 231 -2.26 -20.44 1.53
C ILE A 231 -1.97 -19.44 2.65
N HIS A 232 -0.73 -18.96 2.78
CA HIS A 232 -0.34 -17.98 3.80
C HIS A 232 -1.11 -16.66 3.64
N GLN A 233 -1.19 -16.12 2.42
CA GLN A 233 -1.93 -14.89 2.14
C GLN A 233 -3.42 -15.00 2.49
N ASN A 234 -4.07 -16.10 2.09
CA ASN A 234 -5.49 -16.32 2.39
C ASN A 234 -5.72 -16.56 3.88
N THR A 235 -4.83 -17.30 4.55
CA THR A 235 -4.90 -17.53 6.00
C THR A 235 -4.73 -16.22 6.77
N LEU A 236 -3.77 -15.39 6.36
CA LEU A 236 -3.53 -14.09 6.97
C LEU A 236 -4.71 -13.14 6.77
N ARG A 237 -5.30 -13.12 5.56
CA ARG A 237 -6.48 -12.32 5.27
C ARG A 237 -7.64 -12.67 6.21
N LYS A 238 -7.92 -13.97 6.38
CA LYS A 238 -8.94 -14.44 7.33
C LYS A 238 -8.67 -13.97 8.75
N ALA A 239 -7.42 -14.10 9.20
CA ALA A 239 -7.01 -13.69 10.54
C ALA A 239 -7.13 -12.18 10.79
N LEU A 240 -6.90 -11.35 9.75
CA LEU A 240 -6.88 -9.90 9.85
C LEU A 240 -8.23 -9.22 9.58
N PHE A 241 -9.14 -9.87 8.84
CA PHE A 241 -10.32 -9.19 8.29
C PHE A 241 -11.63 -9.97 8.39
N GLU A 242 -11.61 -11.26 8.70
CA GLU A 242 -12.81 -12.13 8.77
C GLU A 242 -13.08 -12.59 10.22
N ALA A 243 -12.88 -11.68 11.19
CA ALA A 243 -12.98 -11.96 12.62
C ALA A 243 -14.43 -12.12 13.14
#